data_AF-A0A6I2WW20-F1
#
_entry.id   AF-A0A6I2WW20-F1
#
_cell.length_a   1.000
_cell.length_b   1.000
_cell.length_c   1.000
_cell.angle_alpha   90.00
_cell.angle_beta   90.00
_cell.angle_gamma   90.00
#
_symmetry.space_group_name_H-M   'P 1'
#
loop_
_entity.id
_entity.type
_entity.pdbx_description
1 polymer ?
#
loop_
_entity_poly.entity_id
_entity_poly.type
_entity_poly.pdbx_seq_one_letter_code
_entity_poly.pdbx_strand_id
1 'polypeptide(L)'
;MSIFHDGAIEISCVDVLNSFVIFFDGELEDVASRAAISHHLDSCLPCRAEAAHEEAIHTMMRDLLSRSCCESAPQDLHDSIAESLAGMRRGAGEIVTEFRMTEISIQVDEFGSIEHREITIESTQIESIHPEHTESKNIDGELDK
;
A
#
# COMPACT_ATOMS: atom_id res chain seq x y z
N MET A 1 -2.87 -40.37 -0.16
CA MET A 1 -1.48 -39.97 0.10
C MET A 1 -0.93 -39.48 -1.22
N SER A 2 -1.22 -38.22 -1.57
CA SER A 2 -0.86 -37.65 -2.87
C SER A 2 0.06 -36.48 -2.59
N ILE A 3 1.33 -36.70 -2.88
CA ILE A 3 2.41 -35.73 -2.84
C ILE A 3 2.38 -35.10 -4.24
N PHE A 4 1.82 -33.91 -4.37
CA PHE A 4 1.95 -33.12 -5.60
C PHE A 4 3.16 -32.20 -5.41
N HIS A 5 4.18 -32.44 -6.23
CA HIS A 5 5.39 -31.64 -6.35
C HIS A 5 5.42 -31.10 -7.79
N ASP A 6 5.36 -29.77 -7.96
CA ASP A 6 5.61 -29.07 -9.21
C ASP A 6 6.26 -27.68 -8.94
N GLY A 7 7.59 -27.67 -8.87
CA GLY A 7 8.39 -26.88 -9.83
C GLY A 7 8.42 -25.34 -9.74
N ALA A 8 8.22 -24.70 -8.58
CA ALA A 8 8.61 -23.30 -8.36
C ALA A 8 8.67 -23.01 -6.85
N ILE A 9 9.85 -22.65 -6.29
CA ILE A 9 10.09 -22.39 -4.85
C ILE A 9 9.18 -23.28 -3.97
N GLU A 10 9.39 -24.60 -4.04
CA GLU A 10 8.45 -25.54 -3.42
C GLU A 10 8.63 -25.59 -1.91
N ILE A 11 7.85 -24.77 -1.20
CA ILE A 11 7.57 -24.97 0.22
C ILE A 11 6.51 -26.06 0.37
N SER A 12 6.73 -27.01 1.28
CA SER A 12 5.79 -28.11 1.48
C SER A 12 4.53 -27.64 2.21
N CYS A 13 3.41 -28.34 2.03
CA CYS A 13 2.18 -28.04 2.77
C CYS A 13 2.40 -28.08 4.29
N VAL A 14 3.30 -28.94 4.77
CA VAL A 14 3.62 -29.05 6.20
C VAL A 14 4.33 -27.79 6.70
N ASP A 15 5.28 -27.28 5.93
CA ASP A 15 6.02 -26.05 6.28
C ASP A 15 5.11 -24.82 6.23
N VAL A 16 4.18 -24.79 5.26
CA VAL A 16 3.13 -23.76 5.17
C VAL A 16 2.22 -23.81 6.40
N LEU A 17 1.67 -24.97 6.75
CA LEU A 17 0.79 -25.10 7.92
C LEU A 17 1.52 -24.76 9.23
N ASN A 18 2.80 -25.11 9.37
CA ASN A 18 3.60 -24.77 10.55
C ASN A 18 3.90 -23.27 10.69
N SER A 19 3.78 -22.50 9.60
CA SER A 19 4.06 -21.06 9.60
C SER A 19 2.82 -20.19 9.71
N PHE A 20 1.61 -20.75 9.78
CA PHE A 20 0.35 -20.01 9.78
C PHE A 20 0.24 -18.96 10.87
N VAL A 21 0.50 -19.31 12.13
CA VAL A 21 0.38 -18.37 13.25
C VAL A 21 1.26 -17.13 13.02
N ILE A 22 2.55 -17.35 12.74
CA ILE A 22 3.53 -16.27 12.49
C ILE A 22 3.17 -15.47 11.22
N PHE A 23 2.65 -16.15 10.19
CA PHE A 23 2.22 -15.52 8.95
C PHE A 23 1.01 -14.60 9.15
N PHE A 24 -0.01 -15.04 9.91
CA PHE A 24 -1.23 -14.26 10.18
C PHE A 24 -1.03 -13.16 11.22
N ASP A 25 -0.12 -13.34 12.17
CA ASP A 25 0.31 -12.29 13.11
C ASP A 25 1.20 -11.24 12.43
N GLY A 26 1.66 -11.52 11.20
CA GLY A 26 2.51 -10.61 10.43
C GLY A 26 3.96 -10.56 10.91
N GLU A 27 4.37 -11.50 11.75
CA GLU A 27 5.71 -11.61 12.35
C GLU A 27 6.73 -12.33 11.45
N LEU A 28 6.35 -12.67 10.22
CA LEU A 28 7.26 -13.29 9.27
C LEU A 28 8.18 -12.22 8.64
N GLU A 29 9.40 -12.10 9.15
CA GLU A 29 10.39 -11.09 8.73
C GLU A 29 10.94 -11.34 7.32
N ASP A 30 11.08 -12.59 6.92
CA ASP A 30 11.65 -12.95 5.62
C ASP A 30 10.63 -12.79 4.48
N VAL A 31 10.87 -11.78 3.64
CA VAL A 31 10.00 -11.43 2.51
C VAL A 31 9.90 -12.58 1.50
N ALA A 32 10.98 -13.35 1.30
CA ALA A 32 10.99 -14.48 0.38
C ALA A 32 10.08 -15.61 0.87
N SER A 33 10.14 -15.95 2.16
CA SER A 33 9.27 -16.93 2.81
C SER A 33 7.81 -16.49 2.77
N ARG A 34 7.53 -15.21 3.02
CA ARG A 34 6.17 -14.66 2.90
C ARG A 34 5.62 -14.80 1.49
N ALA A 35 6.42 -14.48 0.47
CA ALA A 35 6.03 -14.63 -0.92
C ALA A 35 5.81 -16.11 -1.31
N ALA A 36 6.67 -17.02 -0.83
CA ALA A 36 6.55 -18.45 -1.08
C ALA A 36 5.27 -19.05 -0.46
N ILE A 37 4.94 -18.66 0.77
CA ILE A 37 3.69 -19.08 1.44
C ILE A 37 2.48 -18.55 0.68
N SER A 38 2.45 -17.25 0.35
CA SER A 38 1.34 -16.66 -0.43
C SER A 38 1.13 -17.39 -1.76
N HIS A 39 2.22 -17.66 -2.50
CA HIS A 39 2.15 -18.41 -3.75
C HIS A 39 1.63 -19.85 -3.56
N HIS A 40 2.00 -20.51 -2.47
CA HIS A 40 1.46 -21.82 -2.13
C HIS A 40 -0.04 -21.76 -1.84
N LEU A 41 -0.54 -20.75 -1.13
CA LEU A 41 -1.97 -20.58 -0.84
C LEU A 41 -2.81 -20.30 -2.10
N ASP A 42 -2.23 -19.64 -3.11
CA ASP A 42 -2.90 -19.41 -4.40
C ASP A 42 -3.11 -20.71 -5.18
N SER A 43 -2.14 -21.62 -5.11
CA SER A 43 -2.11 -22.87 -5.89
C SER A 43 -2.64 -24.12 -5.16
N CYS A 44 -2.59 -24.15 -3.82
CA CYS A 44 -2.96 -25.30 -2.99
C CYS A 44 -4.31 -25.11 -2.31
N LEU A 45 -5.35 -25.76 -2.85
CA LEU A 45 -6.71 -25.75 -2.30
C LEU A 45 -6.81 -26.19 -0.83
N PRO A 46 -6.15 -27.29 -0.38
CA PRO A 46 -6.17 -27.70 1.03
C PRO A 46 -5.61 -26.62 1.96
N CYS A 47 -4.43 -26.07 1.67
CA CYS A 47 -3.83 -25.04 2.51
C CYS A 47 -4.66 -23.76 2.52
N ARG A 48 -5.33 -23.40 1.41
CA ARG A 48 -6.26 -22.27 1.38
C ARG A 48 -7.50 -22.48 2.26
N ALA A 49 -8.03 -23.70 2.31
CA ALA A 49 -9.16 -24.02 3.19
C ALA A 49 -8.76 -23.89 4.67
N GLU A 50 -7.58 -24.39 5.03
CA GLU A 50 -7.03 -24.23 6.38
C GLU A 50 -6.70 -22.77 6.70
N ALA A 51 -6.18 -22.00 5.74
CA ALA A 51 -5.91 -20.56 5.93
C ALA A 51 -7.19 -19.77 6.24
N ALA A 52 -8.29 -20.08 5.55
CA ALA A 52 -9.60 -19.47 5.84
C ALA A 52 -10.11 -19.85 7.24
N HIS A 53 -9.81 -21.07 7.70
CA HIS A 53 -10.15 -21.51 9.04
C HIS A 53 -9.34 -20.75 10.11
N GLU A 54 -8.03 -20.63 9.91
CA GLU A 54 -7.13 -19.87 10.79
C GLU A 54 -7.54 -18.40 10.86
N GLU A 55 -7.83 -17.75 9.73
CA GLU A 55 -8.28 -16.36 9.69
C GLU A 55 -9.59 -16.14 10.48
N ALA A 56 -10.52 -17.10 10.41
CA ALA A 56 -11.76 -17.06 11.18
C ALA A 56 -11.50 -17.16 12.70
N ILE A 57 -10.59 -18.05 13.11
CA ILE A 57 -10.18 -18.19 14.51
C ILE A 57 -9.47 -16.92 14.98
N HIS A 58 -8.50 -16.40 14.22
CA HIS A 58 -7.75 -15.20 14.55
C HIS A 58 -8.66 -13.97 14.69
N THR A 59 -9.63 -13.82 13.78
CA THR A 59 -10.65 -12.76 13.87
C THR A 59 -11.50 -12.91 15.13
N MET A 60 -11.97 -14.12 15.43
CA MET A 60 -12.75 -14.39 16.64
C MET A 60 -11.95 -14.06 17.91
N MET A 61 -10.69 -14.47 17.98
CA MET A 61 -9.80 -14.17 19.11
C MET A 61 -9.61 -12.67 19.29
N ARG A 62 -9.33 -11.94 18.21
CA ARG A 62 -9.21 -10.48 18.23
C ARG A 62 -10.48 -9.80 18.73
N ASP A 63 -11.65 -10.29 18.30
CA ASP A 63 -12.95 -9.75 18.72
C ASP A 63 -13.24 -9.98 20.21
N LEU A 64 -12.82 -11.12 20.76
CA LEU A 64 -12.94 -11.39 22.19
C LEU A 64 -11.98 -10.50 22.99
N LEU A 65 -10.74 -10.37 22.53
CA LEU A 65 -9.74 -9.55 23.19
C LEU A 65 -10.11 -8.07 23.17
N SER A 66 -10.60 -7.54 22.05
CA SER A 66 -11.01 -6.13 21.91
C SER A 66 -12.17 -5.75 22.84
N ARG A 67 -13.08 -6.69 23.12
CA ARG A 67 -14.16 -6.48 24.10
C ARG A 67 -13.67 -6.49 25.54
N SER A 68 -12.59 -7.21 25.82
CA SER A 68 -12.01 -7.35 27.16
C SER A 68 -10.95 -6.29 27.48
N CYS A 69 -10.19 -5.85 26.48
CA CYS A 69 -9.17 -4.83 26.59
C CYS A 69 -9.76 -3.47 26.18
N CYS A 70 -10.21 -2.72 27.16
CA CYS A 70 -10.74 -1.37 26.99
C CYS A 70 -9.71 -0.29 27.40
N GLU A 71 -8.43 -0.56 27.19
CA GLU A 71 -7.39 0.47 27.39
C GLU A 71 -7.56 1.58 26.36
N SER A 72 -7.60 2.83 26.81
CA SER A 72 -7.61 3.97 25.90
C SER A 72 -6.18 4.26 25.48
N ALA A 73 -5.98 4.51 24.18
CA ALA A 73 -4.69 4.98 23.70
C ALA A 73 -4.29 6.29 24.41
N PRO A 74 -2.99 6.55 24.64
CA PRO A 74 -2.52 7.77 25.28
C PRO A 74 -2.94 9.03 24.50
N GLN A 75 -3.28 10.11 25.22
CA GLN A 75 -3.74 11.37 24.60
C GLN A 75 -2.71 11.95 23.62
N ASP A 76 -1.42 11.85 23.94
CA ASP A 76 -0.34 12.34 23.08
C ASP A 76 -0.37 11.70 21.67
N LEU A 77 -0.76 10.42 21.57
CA LEU A 77 -0.89 9.72 20.29
C LEU A 77 -2.11 10.22 19.52
N HIS A 78 -3.23 10.45 20.21
CA HIS A 78 -4.42 11.05 19.59
C HIS A 78 -4.10 12.43 18.99
N ASP A 79 -3.42 13.27 19.75
CA ASP A 79 -3.06 14.62 19.32
C ASP A 79 -2.06 14.57 18.14
N SER A 80 -1.08 13.67 18.20
CA SER A 80 -0.12 13.45 17.10
C SER A 80 -0.78 12.97 15.80
N ILE A 81 -1.71 12.02 15.88
CA ILE A 81 -2.47 11.52 14.72
C ILE A 81 -3.38 12.63 14.18
N ALA A 82 -4.04 13.38 15.06
CA ALA A 82 -4.90 14.48 14.66
C ALA A 82 -4.11 15.57 13.91
N GLU A 83 -2.93 15.95 14.42
CA GLU A 83 -2.06 16.90 13.73
C GLU A 83 -1.52 16.34 12.42
N SER A 84 -1.10 15.07 12.38
CA SER A 84 -0.64 14.41 11.16
C SER A 84 -1.72 14.39 10.07
N LEU A 85 -2.96 14.08 10.45
CA LEU A 85 -4.11 14.11 9.55
C LEU A 85 -4.48 15.52 9.13
N ALA A 86 -4.43 16.49 10.05
CA ALA A 86 -4.64 17.89 9.73
C ALA A 86 -3.57 18.41 8.75
N GLY A 87 -2.31 18.02 8.94
CA GLY A 87 -1.19 18.30 8.04
C GLY A 87 -1.39 17.67 6.66
N MET A 88 -1.77 16.39 6.60
CA MET A 88 -2.10 15.72 5.33
C MET A 88 -3.27 16.40 4.60
N ARG A 89 -4.29 16.87 5.33
CA ARG A 89 -5.43 17.61 4.76
C ARG A 89 -5.10 19.05 4.37
N ARG A 90 -4.16 19.69 5.07
CA ARG A 90 -3.65 21.04 4.76
C ARG A 90 -2.60 21.02 3.65
N GLY A 91 -1.98 19.87 3.40
CA GLY A 91 -1.24 19.58 2.19
C GLY A 91 -2.21 19.66 1.02
N ALA A 92 -2.39 20.86 0.48
CA ALA A 92 -2.91 21.06 -0.85
C ALA A 92 -2.17 20.09 -1.77
N GLY A 93 -2.87 19.09 -2.30
CA GLY A 93 -2.26 18.19 -3.27
C GLY A 93 -1.65 19.05 -4.36
N GLU A 94 -0.35 18.90 -4.60
CA GLU A 94 0.34 19.63 -5.65
C GLU A 94 0.28 18.77 -6.92
N ILE A 95 -0.36 19.27 -7.97
CA ILE A 95 -0.27 18.64 -9.28
C ILE A 95 0.94 19.24 -9.99
N VAL A 96 1.99 18.44 -10.14
CA VAL A 96 3.18 18.80 -10.91
C VAL A 96 3.01 18.26 -12.33
N THR A 97 2.84 19.14 -13.31
CA THR A 97 2.81 18.80 -14.73
C THR A 97 4.15 19.13 -15.36
N GLU A 98 4.86 18.12 -15.87
CA GLU A 98 6.15 18.27 -16.54
C GLU A 98 5.98 18.10 -18.06
N PHE A 99 6.43 19.10 -18.81
CA PHE A 99 6.50 19.08 -20.27
C PHE A 99 7.96 19.09 -20.70
N ARG A 100 8.34 18.12 -21.53
CA ARG A 100 9.66 18.05 -22.15
C ARG A 100 9.53 17.76 -23.64
N MET A 101 10.17 18.58 -24.46
CA MET A 101 10.20 18.43 -25.91
C MET A 101 11.62 18.66 -26.42
N THR A 102 12.15 17.72 -27.20
CA THR A 102 13.47 17.83 -27.82
C THR A 102 13.34 17.73 -29.33
N GLU A 103 13.80 18.76 -30.04
CA GLU A 103 13.92 18.80 -31.50
C GLU A 103 15.38 18.57 -31.90
N ILE A 104 15.61 17.61 -32.80
CA ILE A 104 16.93 17.28 -33.34
C ILE A 104 16.93 17.56 -34.85
N SER A 105 17.79 18.48 -35.28
CA SER A 105 18.02 18.84 -36.67
C SER A 105 19.39 18.34 -37.13
N ILE A 106 19.41 17.56 -38.21
CA ILE A 106 20.65 17.05 -38.83
C ILE A 106 20.69 17.56 -40.26
N GLN A 107 21.77 18.26 -40.63
CA GLN A 107 22.03 18.73 -41.98
C GLN A 107 23.32 18.10 -42.49
N VAL A 108 23.37 17.78 -43.79
CA VAL A 108 24.58 17.27 -44.46
C VAL A 108 24.93 18.24 -45.56
N ASP A 109 26.15 18.77 -45.53
CA ASP A 109 26.64 19.69 -46.55
C ASP A 109 27.07 18.95 -47.84
N GLU A 110 27.36 19.70 -48.91
CA GLU A 110 27.77 19.16 -50.21
C GLU A 110 29.10 18.37 -50.15
N PHE A 111 29.90 18.58 -49.10
CA PHE A 111 31.19 17.93 -48.89
C PHE A 111 31.08 16.72 -47.93
N GLY A 112 29.88 16.38 -47.46
CA GLY A 112 29.60 15.24 -46.59
C GLY A 112 29.84 15.49 -45.10
N SER A 113 30.05 16.74 -44.67
CA SER A 113 30.11 17.08 -43.25
C SER A 113 28.69 17.08 -42.66
N ILE A 114 28.57 16.56 -41.43
CA ILE A 114 27.29 16.49 -40.72
C ILE A 114 27.23 17.65 -39.70
N GLU A 115 26.22 18.49 -39.82
CA GLU A 115 25.88 19.50 -38.82
C GLU A 115 24.71 19.02 -37.96
N HIS A 116 24.92 18.96 -36.64
CA HIS A 116 23.93 18.51 -35.67
C HIS A 116 23.53 19.68 -34.77
N ARG A 117 22.22 19.93 -34.67
CA ARG A 117 21.63 20.91 -33.76
C ARG A 117 20.50 20.30 -32.97
N GLU A 118 20.59 20.39 -31.65
CA GLU A 118 19.57 19.93 -30.71
C GLU A 118 19.00 21.11 -29.95
N ILE A 119 17.67 21.13 -29.81
CA ILE A 119 16.93 22.13 -29.03
C ILE A 119 16.04 21.39 -28.05
N THR A 120 16.24 21.62 -26.76
CA THR A 120 15.40 21.03 -25.69
C THR A 120 14.60 22.12 -25.00
N ILE A 121 13.31 21.87 -24.83
CA ILE A 121 12.33 22.72 -24.15
C ILE A 121 11.79 21.92 -22.95
N GLU A 122 11.96 22.46 -21.76
CA GLU A 122 11.48 21.89 -20.50
C GLU A 122 10.60 22.93 -19.79
N SER A 123 9.46 22.49 -19.27
CA SER A 123 8.54 23.32 -18.52
C SER A 123 7.91 22.51 -17.40
N THR A 124 7.90 23.07 -16.20
CA THR A 124 7.24 22.47 -15.03
C THR A 124 6.17 23.44 -14.56
N GLN A 125 4.92 22.99 -14.56
CA GLN A 125 3.78 23.73 -14.03
C GLN A 125 3.33 23.10 -12.73
N ILE A 126 3.17 23.94 -11.71
CA ILE A 126 2.75 23.54 -10.36
C ILE A 126 1.38 24.15 -10.09
N GLU A 127 0.38 23.30 -9.87
CA GLU A 127 -0.97 23.72 -9.46
C GLU A 127 -1.27 23.23 -8.04
N SER A 128 -1.62 24.17 -7.15
CA SER A 128 -2.00 23.87 -5.78
C SER A 128 -3.50 23.59 -5.68
N ILE A 129 -3.89 22.41 -5.20
CA ILE A 129 -5.30 22.10 -4.92
C ILE A 129 -5.68 22.64 -3.55
N HIS A 130 -6.38 23.78 -3.49
CA HIS A 130 -6.96 24.23 -2.22
C HIS A 130 -8.21 23.40 -1.88
N PRO A 131 -8.27 22.74 -0.71
CA PRO A 131 -9.49 22.11 -0.25
C PRO A 131 -10.53 23.19 0.09
N GLU A 132 -11.70 23.14 -0.54
CA GLU A 132 -12.84 23.96 -0.17
C GLU A 132 -13.27 23.61 1.27
N HIS A 133 -13.35 24.63 2.13
CA HIS A 133 -13.83 24.49 3.49
C HIS A 133 -15.29 24.02 3.50
N THR A 134 -15.53 22.77 3.89
CA THR A 134 -16.88 22.34 4.30
C THR A 134 -17.06 22.75 5.76
N GLU A 135 -17.88 23.79 5.98
CA GLU A 135 -18.31 24.21 7.30
C GLU A 135 -19.09 23.07 7.98
N SER A 136 -18.51 22.47 9.01
CA SER A 136 -19.21 21.57 9.92
C SER A 136 -20.28 22.38 10.67
N LYS A 137 -21.54 22.23 10.27
CA LYS A 137 -22.67 22.65 11.12
C LYS A 137 -22.67 21.78 12.37
N ASN A 138 -22.40 22.40 13.52
CA ASN A 138 -22.60 21.79 14.83
C ASN A 138 -24.06 21.33 14.94
N ILE A 139 -24.24 20.03 15.14
CA ILE A 139 -25.53 19.45 15.51
C ILE A 139 -25.59 19.37 17.04
N ASP A 140 -25.89 20.49 17.66
CA ASP A 140 -26.25 20.54 19.08
C ASP A 140 -27.69 20.03 19.19
N GLY A 141 -27.84 18.70 19.19
CA GLY A 141 -29.10 18.02 19.41
C GLY A 141 -29.48 18.07 20.89
N GLU A 142 -30.23 19.11 21.23
CA GLU A 142 -31.03 19.25 22.45
C GLU A 142 -31.86 17.98 22.69
N LEU A 143 -31.47 17.20 23.69
CA LEU A 143 -32.22 16.03 24.14
C LEU A 143 -33.29 16.52 25.12
N ASP A 144 -34.47 16.84 24.59
CA ASP A 144 -35.65 17.12 25.38
C ASP A 144 -36.72 16.03 25.13
N LYS A 145 -37.06 15.34 26.23
CA LYS A 145 -38.10 14.31 26.48
C LYS A 145 -37.71 12.82 26.41
#